data_AF-A0A9W9LK39-F1
#
_entry.id   AF-A0A9W9LK39-F1
#
_cell.length_a   1.000
_cell.length_b   1.000
_cell.length_c   1.000
_cell.angle_alpha   90.00
_cell.angle_beta   90.00
_cell.angle_gamma   90.00
#
_symmetry.space_group_name_H-M   'P 1'
#
loop_
_entity.id
_entity.type
_entity.pdbx_description
1 polymer ?
#
loop_
_entity_poly.entity_id
_entity_poly.type
_entity_poly.pdbx_seq_one_letter_code
_entity_poly.pdbx_strand_id
1 'polypeptide(L)'
;MSMKEAAEIFKQFQSDKWLYNGQVLWSGVSRSQAQEWADRHHMQTLTTAMGSLMDELHPDCLKSSKTPHQWGQGDKVTLLSPPPPERFHPSGLSNYQAIEQPIVQGLIGEYAVQKIMMVHPTVKESEEFSYEAATVKFASIVVLALLIFFVLTQYITLLLIGLLFALLERSQSGNEGGRYRQSQCNHNDGKDSWDEINGNGVAELGVTPSRTTKAEPHAQTKAEDKARKKAKADEKSHALAEEKARKKVRALKQDEARKKAKAEKESRARAEEKARKKAKAEKKARALKEEEAKKKAKAEKKARALKEEEARKKAKAEKKARALKEAEARKKAKAEEKSKAQHR
;
A
#
# COMPACT_ATOMS: atom_id res chain seq x y z
N MET A 1 -8.97 -15.43 -10.60
CA MET A 1 -10.42 -15.23 -10.47
C MET A 1 -11.00 -15.04 -11.86
N SER A 2 -11.78 -16.02 -12.32
CA SER A 2 -12.52 -15.88 -13.57
C SER A 2 -13.67 -14.89 -13.38
N MET A 3 -14.10 -14.21 -14.45
CA MET A 3 -15.25 -13.30 -14.40
C MET A 3 -16.54 -14.02 -13.95
N LYS A 4 -16.62 -15.33 -14.20
CA LYS A 4 -17.74 -16.18 -13.81
C LYS A 4 -17.79 -16.38 -12.29
N GLU A 5 -16.65 -16.69 -11.66
CA GLU A 5 -16.53 -16.80 -10.20
C GLU A 5 -16.86 -15.48 -9.49
N ALA A 6 -16.44 -14.35 -10.08
CA ALA A 6 -16.80 -13.03 -9.59
C ALA A 6 -18.31 -12.83 -9.56
N ALA A 7 -18.97 -13.13 -10.68
CA ALA A 7 -20.42 -13.02 -10.78
C ALA A 7 -21.15 -13.94 -9.78
N GLU A 8 -20.64 -15.15 -9.54
CA GLU A 8 -21.21 -16.09 -8.55
C GLU A 8 -21.13 -15.54 -7.12
N ILE A 9 -19.97 -15.01 -6.75
CA ILE A 9 -19.75 -14.36 -5.44
C ILE A 9 -20.65 -13.14 -5.29
N PHE A 10 -20.75 -12.30 -6.31
CA PHE A 10 -21.65 -11.15 -6.31
C PHE A 10 -23.10 -11.54 -6.14
N LYS A 11 -23.55 -12.57 -6.87
CA LYS A 11 -24.91 -13.09 -6.79
C LYS A 11 -25.23 -13.62 -5.40
N GLN A 12 -24.28 -14.29 -4.75
CA GLN A 12 -24.43 -14.77 -3.38
C GLN A 12 -24.63 -13.61 -2.38
N PHE A 13 -23.83 -12.54 -2.49
CA PHE A 13 -23.96 -11.35 -1.66
C PHE A 13 -25.18 -10.48 -1.99
N GLN A 14 -25.80 -10.68 -3.15
CA GLN A 14 -27.06 -10.04 -3.56
C GLN A 14 -28.29 -10.93 -3.31
N SER A 15 -28.10 -12.12 -2.76
CA SER A 15 -29.20 -13.06 -2.48
C SER A 15 -29.93 -12.71 -1.18
N ASP A 16 -31.17 -13.19 -1.05
CA ASP A 16 -32.00 -13.03 0.15
C ASP A 16 -31.40 -13.70 1.41
N LYS A 17 -30.32 -14.49 1.24
CA LYS A 17 -29.58 -15.12 2.34
C LYS A 17 -28.62 -14.15 3.02
N TRP A 18 -28.30 -13.01 2.41
CA TRP A 18 -27.41 -12.01 3.00
C TRP A 18 -28.16 -11.17 4.05
N LEU A 19 -27.67 -11.17 5.28
CA LEU A 19 -28.25 -10.35 6.34
C LEU A 19 -27.67 -8.93 6.30
N TYR A 20 -28.54 -7.97 5.97
CA TYR A 20 -28.21 -6.56 6.03
C TYR A 20 -27.85 -6.14 7.48
N ASN A 21 -26.68 -5.49 7.66
CA ASN A 21 -26.11 -5.15 8.97
C ASN A 21 -25.89 -6.34 9.92
N GLY A 22 -25.96 -7.56 9.41
CA GLY A 22 -25.81 -8.80 10.16
C GLY A 22 -24.39 -9.34 10.19
N GLN A 23 -23.38 -8.56 9.80
CA GLN A 23 -22.05 -9.09 9.52
C GLN A 23 -21.11 -9.04 10.72
N VAL A 24 -20.39 -10.13 10.94
CA VAL A 24 -19.47 -10.34 12.05
C VAL A 24 -18.05 -10.57 11.54
N LEU A 25 -17.15 -9.69 11.96
CA LEU A 25 -15.70 -9.80 11.79
C LEU A 25 -15.07 -10.15 13.14
N TRP A 26 -13.87 -10.71 13.14
CA TRP A 26 -13.18 -11.04 14.39
C TRP A 26 -11.66 -10.93 14.27
N SER A 27 -11.01 -10.59 15.39
CA SER A 27 -9.56 -10.54 15.51
C SER A 27 -9.15 -10.95 16.93
N GLY A 28 -8.19 -11.86 17.07
CA GLY A 28 -7.78 -12.36 18.40
C GLY A 28 -8.81 -13.27 19.09
N VAL A 29 -9.92 -13.59 18.43
CA VAL A 29 -10.95 -14.54 18.88
C VAL A 29 -10.89 -15.78 17.99
N SER A 30 -11.11 -16.97 18.55
CA SER A 30 -11.11 -18.21 17.76
C SER A 30 -12.29 -18.27 16.79
N ARG A 31 -12.13 -18.96 15.65
CA ARG A 31 -13.21 -19.10 14.64
C ARG A 31 -14.46 -19.75 15.23
N SER A 32 -14.30 -20.79 16.04
CA SER A 32 -15.42 -21.50 16.68
C SER A 32 -16.21 -20.57 17.59
N GLN A 33 -15.52 -19.80 18.44
CA GLN A 33 -16.14 -18.83 19.32
C GLN A 33 -16.84 -17.69 18.55
N ALA A 34 -16.22 -17.21 17.47
CA ALA A 34 -16.83 -16.18 16.62
C ALA A 34 -18.10 -16.70 15.93
N GLN A 35 -18.09 -17.96 15.47
CA GLN A 35 -19.25 -18.60 14.86
C GLN A 35 -20.37 -18.83 15.87
N GLU A 36 -20.07 -19.39 17.04
CA GLU A 36 -21.04 -19.60 18.11
C GLU A 36 -21.69 -18.29 18.57
N TRP A 37 -20.89 -17.22 18.69
CA TRP A 37 -21.42 -15.90 19.00
C TRP A 37 -22.36 -15.39 17.90
N ALA A 38 -21.97 -15.52 16.62
CA ALA A 38 -22.80 -15.11 15.49
C ALA A 38 -24.12 -15.89 15.45
N ASP A 39 -24.08 -17.21 15.64
CA ASP A 39 -25.27 -18.07 15.64
C ASP A 39 -26.23 -17.69 16.78
N ARG A 40 -25.71 -17.43 17.99
CA ARG A 40 -26.51 -16.95 19.14
C ARG A 40 -27.19 -15.61 18.90
N HIS A 41 -26.59 -14.74 18.08
CA HIS A 41 -27.08 -13.38 17.82
C HIS A 41 -27.78 -13.25 16.46
N HIS A 42 -28.04 -14.36 15.77
CA HIS A 42 -28.61 -14.38 14.41
C HIS A 42 -27.82 -13.49 13.42
N MET A 43 -26.50 -13.51 13.53
CA MET A 43 -25.58 -12.78 12.68
C MET A 43 -24.77 -13.75 11.79
N GLN A 44 -24.07 -13.22 10.79
CA GLN A 44 -23.32 -13.98 9.81
C GLN A 44 -21.83 -13.67 9.90
N THR A 45 -21.03 -14.73 10.01
CA THR A 45 -19.60 -14.65 9.68
C THR A 45 -19.44 -14.67 8.16
N LEU A 46 -18.28 -14.25 7.65
CA LEU A 46 -17.97 -14.41 6.22
C LEU A 46 -18.14 -15.87 5.74
N THR A 47 -17.86 -16.86 6.60
CA THR A 47 -18.03 -18.26 6.24
C THR A 47 -19.51 -18.57 6.02
N THR A 48 -20.37 -18.15 6.96
CA THR A 48 -21.83 -18.34 6.86
C THR A 48 -22.41 -17.60 5.66
N ALA A 49 -22.00 -16.36 5.43
CA ALA A 49 -22.46 -15.56 4.30
C ALA A 49 -22.05 -16.15 2.94
N MET A 50 -20.85 -16.73 2.86
CA MET A 50 -20.38 -17.44 1.67
C MET A 50 -21.06 -18.81 1.46
N GLY A 51 -21.72 -19.37 2.47
CA GLY A 51 -22.55 -20.58 2.34
C GLY A 51 -21.81 -21.79 1.79
N SER A 52 -22.39 -22.46 0.79
CA SER A 52 -21.85 -23.65 0.12
C SER A 52 -20.51 -23.41 -0.59
N LEU A 53 -20.15 -22.14 -0.84
CA LEU A 53 -18.86 -21.76 -1.44
C LEU A 53 -17.68 -22.00 -0.48
N MET A 54 -17.93 -22.26 0.81
CA MET A 54 -16.92 -22.49 1.85
C MET A 54 -16.94 -23.91 2.44
N ASP A 55 -17.83 -24.79 1.96
CA ASP A 55 -17.96 -26.18 2.40
C ASP A 55 -16.99 -27.09 1.62
N GLU A 56 -15.95 -27.60 2.29
CA GLU A 56 -14.85 -28.35 1.67
C GLU A 56 -15.31 -29.63 0.93
N LEU A 57 -16.52 -30.12 1.21
CA LEU A 57 -17.13 -31.28 0.56
C LEU A 57 -18.04 -30.92 -0.62
N HIS A 58 -18.30 -29.63 -0.85
CA HIS A 58 -19.11 -29.16 -1.96
C HIS A 58 -18.25 -29.01 -3.23
N PRO A 59 -18.71 -29.48 -4.42
CA PRO A 59 -17.96 -29.38 -5.67
C PRO A 59 -17.61 -27.95 -6.11
N ASP A 60 -18.17 -26.94 -5.43
CA ASP A 60 -17.98 -25.51 -5.71
C ASP A 60 -17.07 -24.81 -4.69
N CYS A 61 -16.51 -25.51 -3.71
CA CYS A 61 -15.67 -24.90 -2.69
C CYS A 61 -14.28 -24.54 -3.22
N LEU A 62 -14.03 -23.23 -3.32
CA LEU A 62 -12.86 -22.66 -3.96
C LEU A 62 -12.08 -21.76 -2.99
N LYS A 63 -11.26 -22.39 -2.14
CA LYS A 63 -10.29 -21.69 -1.28
C LYS A 63 -8.91 -21.66 -1.92
N SER A 64 -8.69 -20.72 -2.85
CA SER A 64 -7.36 -20.11 -3.06
C SER A 64 -7.41 -18.90 -3.99
N SER A 65 -6.93 -17.75 -3.48
CA SER A 65 -6.70 -16.44 -4.14
C SER A 65 -7.94 -15.54 -4.35
N LYS A 66 -7.87 -14.33 -3.79
CA LYS A 66 -8.93 -13.29 -3.84
C LYS A 66 -8.33 -11.93 -4.21
N THR A 67 -9.15 -11.05 -4.81
CA THR A 67 -8.84 -9.62 -5.02
C THR A 67 -9.90 -8.70 -4.39
N PRO A 68 -9.56 -7.46 -3.98
CA PRO A 68 -10.28 -6.71 -2.94
C PRO A 68 -11.51 -5.89 -3.36
N HIS A 69 -12.07 -6.07 -4.57
CA HIS A 69 -13.07 -5.11 -5.08
C HIS A 69 -14.50 -5.58 -4.85
N GLN A 70 -15.28 -4.70 -4.21
CA GLN A 70 -16.72 -4.74 -3.94
C GLN A 70 -17.18 -5.72 -2.86
N TRP A 71 -16.74 -5.47 -1.62
CA TRP A 71 -17.29 -6.11 -0.42
C TRP A 71 -18.19 -5.11 0.31
N GLY A 72 -19.39 -5.56 0.68
CA GLY A 72 -20.21 -4.93 1.72
C GLY A 72 -21.27 -3.94 1.24
N GLN A 73 -22.50 -4.41 1.09
CA GLN A 73 -23.67 -3.56 1.33
C GLN A 73 -24.07 -3.72 2.80
N GLY A 74 -23.78 -2.70 3.60
CA GLY A 74 -24.11 -2.65 5.03
C GLY A 74 -23.56 -1.37 5.67
N ASP A 75 -24.40 -0.70 6.45
CA ASP A 75 -24.04 0.53 7.18
C ASP A 75 -23.34 0.23 8.50
N LYS A 76 -23.47 -1.01 9.00
CA LYS A 76 -22.97 -1.44 10.30
C LYS A 76 -22.31 -2.82 10.22
N VAL A 77 -21.17 -2.96 10.90
CA VAL A 77 -20.49 -4.25 11.10
C VAL A 77 -20.14 -4.45 12.57
N THR A 78 -20.22 -5.69 13.05
CA THR A 78 -19.80 -6.06 14.41
C THR A 78 -18.43 -6.73 14.37
N LEU A 79 -17.53 -6.31 15.26
CA LEU A 79 -16.17 -6.78 15.40
C LEU A 79 -15.97 -7.43 16.77
N LEU A 80 -15.65 -8.72 16.77
CA LEU A 80 -15.30 -9.47 17.96
C LEU A 80 -13.79 -9.33 18.24
N SER A 81 -13.45 -8.93 19.46
CA SER A 81 -12.05 -8.77 19.90
C SER A 81 -11.87 -9.08 21.38
N PRO A 82 -10.65 -9.42 21.84
CA PRO A 82 -10.34 -9.41 23.27
C PRO A 82 -10.50 -8.01 23.90
N PRO A 83 -10.74 -7.91 25.21
CA PRO A 83 -10.85 -6.62 25.89
C PRO A 83 -9.52 -5.85 25.88
N PRO A 84 -9.55 -4.52 26.05
CA PRO A 84 -8.34 -3.72 26.28
C PRO A 84 -7.49 -4.28 27.44
N PRO A 85 -6.13 -4.19 27.36
CA PRO A 85 -5.35 -3.38 26.42
C PRO A 85 -5.02 -4.08 25.08
N GLU A 86 -5.13 -5.41 24.99
CA GLU A 86 -4.69 -6.20 23.83
C GLU A 86 -5.86 -6.58 22.93
N ARG A 87 -6.47 -5.59 22.28
CA ARG A 87 -7.68 -5.78 21.44
C ARG A 87 -7.43 -6.53 20.13
N PHE A 88 -6.19 -6.58 19.68
CA PHE A 88 -5.87 -7.18 18.40
C PHE A 88 -4.65 -8.08 18.52
N HIS A 89 -4.51 -8.98 17.54
CA HIS A 89 -3.34 -9.83 17.49
C HIS A 89 -2.05 -8.97 17.41
N PRO A 90 -1.06 -9.21 18.28
CA PRO A 90 0.12 -8.35 18.42
C PRO A 90 0.99 -8.30 17.16
N SER A 91 0.88 -9.30 16.28
CA SER A 91 1.58 -9.30 14.99
C SER A 91 1.04 -8.28 13.99
N GLY A 92 -0.21 -7.84 14.12
CA GLY A 92 -0.88 -7.02 13.10
C GLY A 92 -1.24 -7.78 11.82
N LEU A 93 -1.07 -9.11 11.80
CA LEU A 93 -1.21 -9.95 10.61
C LEU A 93 -2.51 -10.76 10.58
N SER A 94 -3.49 -10.44 11.41
CA SER A 94 -4.81 -11.09 11.26
C SER A 94 -5.45 -10.66 9.94
N ASN A 95 -6.27 -11.53 9.36
CA ASN A 95 -7.02 -11.21 8.13
C ASN A 95 -7.84 -9.92 8.30
N TYR A 96 -8.42 -9.73 9.49
CA TYR A 96 -9.07 -8.50 9.86
C TYR A 96 -8.11 -7.31 9.73
N GLN A 97 -6.96 -7.30 10.42
CA GLN A 97 -6.05 -6.15 10.43
C GLN A 97 -5.41 -5.86 9.06
N ALA A 98 -5.05 -6.91 8.31
CA ALA A 98 -4.29 -6.77 7.08
C ALA A 98 -5.16 -6.49 5.85
N ILE A 99 -6.41 -6.95 5.85
CA ILE A 99 -7.28 -6.93 4.66
C ILE A 99 -8.61 -6.26 4.96
N GLU A 100 -9.37 -6.76 5.95
CA GLU A 100 -10.76 -6.36 6.14
C GLU A 100 -10.88 -4.98 6.79
N GLN A 101 -10.02 -4.64 7.73
CA GLN A 101 -9.98 -3.37 8.46
C GLN A 101 -9.80 -2.18 7.50
N PRO A 102 -8.80 -2.17 6.60
CA PRO A 102 -8.69 -1.13 5.59
C PRO A 102 -9.92 -0.99 4.69
N ILE A 103 -10.62 -2.09 4.39
CA ILE A 103 -11.82 -2.08 3.56
C ILE A 103 -12.98 -1.46 4.31
N VAL A 104 -13.29 -1.95 5.52
CA VAL A 104 -14.42 -1.40 6.32
C VAL A 104 -14.20 0.04 6.75
N GLN A 105 -12.94 0.47 6.90
CA GLN A 105 -12.56 1.86 7.16
C GLN A 105 -12.55 2.75 5.91
N GLY A 106 -12.76 2.18 4.71
CA GLY A 106 -12.70 2.91 3.45
C GLY A 106 -11.30 3.40 3.06
N LEU A 107 -10.25 2.79 3.62
CA LEU A 107 -8.86 3.04 3.20
C LEU A 107 -8.55 2.35 1.86
N ILE A 108 -9.29 1.29 1.53
CA ILE A 108 -9.19 0.52 0.29
C ILE A 108 -10.59 0.24 -0.24
N GLY A 109 -10.93 0.80 -1.39
CA GLY A 109 -12.28 0.74 -1.99
C GLY A 109 -13.06 2.05 -1.82
N GLU A 110 -14.14 2.22 -2.59
CA GLU A 110 -14.94 3.46 -2.61
C GLU A 110 -15.97 3.55 -1.48
N TYR A 111 -16.05 2.54 -0.60
CA TYR A 111 -17.10 2.42 0.40
C TYR A 111 -16.51 2.14 1.79
N ALA A 112 -16.85 3.01 2.75
CA ALA A 112 -16.58 2.81 4.17
C ALA A 112 -17.88 2.41 4.88
N VAL A 113 -17.79 1.51 5.85
CA VAL A 113 -18.94 1.19 6.72
C VAL A 113 -19.16 2.38 7.65
N GLN A 114 -20.42 2.78 7.85
CA GLN A 114 -20.75 3.96 8.66
C GLN A 114 -20.42 3.72 10.14
N LYS A 115 -20.61 2.49 10.64
CA LYS A 115 -20.39 2.12 12.04
C LYS A 115 -19.71 0.77 12.20
N ILE A 116 -18.68 0.73 13.05
CA ILE A 116 -18.03 -0.50 13.48
C ILE A 116 -18.32 -0.68 14.98
N MET A 117 -19.10 -1.70 15.34
CA MET A 117 -19.38 -2.04 16.74
C MET A 117 -18.34 -3.02 17.25
N MET A 118 -17.68 -2.73 18.36
CA MET A 118 -16.79 -3.69 19.03
C MET A 118 -17.54 -4.43 20.14
N VAL A 119 -17.31 -5.74 20.22
CA VAL A 119 -17.83 -6.63 21.27
C VAL A 119 -16.70 -7.52 21.79
N HIS A 120 -16.74 -7.83 23.09
CA HIS A 120 -15.73 -8.61 23.80
C HIS A 120 -16.31 -9.92 24.35
N PRO A 121 -16.41 -10.98 23.52
CA PRO A 121 -17.03 -12.24 23.92
C PRO A 121 -16.19 -13.08 24.89
N THR A 122 -14.95 -12.67 25.19
CA THR A 122 -14.06 -13.37 26.13
C THR A 122 -14.32 -13.02 27.59
N VAL A 123 -15.21 -12.06 27.86
CA VAL A 123 -15.61 -11.65 29.20
C VAL A 123 -17.11 -11.93 29.33
N LYS A 124 -17.48 -12.91 30.16
CA LYS A 124 -18.86 -13.43 30.29
C LYS A 124 -19.91 -12.34 30.59
N GLU A 125 -19.50 -11.28 31.29
CA GLU A 125 -20.37 -10.16 31.67
C GLU A 125 -20.45 -9.06 30.59
N SER A 126 -19.64 -9.14 29.53
CA SER A 126 -19.61 -8.15 28.45
C SER A 126 -19.86 -8.76 27.07
N GLU A 127 -20.41 -9.98 27.01
CA GLU A 127 -20.74 -10.64 25.73
C GLU A 127 -21.80 -9.86 24.93
N GLU A 128 -22.66 -9.11 25.63
CA GLU A 128 -23.71 -8.26 25.06
C GLU A 128 -23.30 -6.77 24.99
N PHE A 129 -22.22 -6.39 25.66
CA PHE A 129 -21.76 -5.01 25.66
C PHE A 129 -21.09 -4.68 24.32
N SER A 130 -21.72 -3.76 23.58
CA SER A 130 -21.18 -3.26 22.32
C SER A 130 -20.95 -1.76 22.39
N TYR A 131 -19.84 -1.30 21.82
CA TYR A 131 -19.52 0.12 21.72
C TYR A 131 -18.95 0.46 20.35
N GLU A 132 -19.12 1.70 19.92
CA GLU A 132 -18.63 2.14 18.62
C GLU A 132 -17.10 2.30 18.64
N ALA A 133 -16.43 1.62 17.70
CA ALA A 133 -15.03 1.86 17.43
C ALA A 133 -14.88 3.23 16.79
N ALA A 134 -14.13 4.14 17.42
CA ALA A 134 -13.81 5.43 16.82
C ALA A 134 -13.06 5.20 15.49
N THR A 135 -13.77 5.30 14.37
CA THR A 135 -13.14 5.37 13.05
C THR A 135 -12.40 6.70 12.99
N VAL A 136 -11.11 6.66 12.66
CA VAL A 136 -10.33 7.88 12.42
C VAL A 136 -10.87 8.50 11.13
N LYS A 137 -11.87 9.36 11.27
CA LYS A 137 -12.50 10.08 10.16
C LYS A 137 -11.41 10.83 9.40
N PHE A 138 -11.54 10.90 8.08
CA PHE A 138 -10.71 11.51 7.03
C PHE A 138 -9.92 12.80 7.36
N ALA A 139 -10.20 13.46 8.48
CA ALA A 139 -9.40 14.55 9.05
C ALA A 139 -7.90 14.23 9.11
N SER A 140 -7.49 13.00 9.40
CA SER A 140 -6.06 12.65 9.47
C SER A 140 -5.33 12.73 8.13
N ILE A 141 -5.99 12.46 7.01
CA ILE A 141 -5.35 12.53 5.68
C ILE A 141 -5.16 13.98 5.26
N VAL A 142 -6.15 14.84 5.51
CA VAL A 142 -6.05 16.28 5.24
C VAL A 142 -4.96 16.91 6.10
N VAL A 143 -4.90 16.55 7.39
CA VAL A 143 -3.82 17.01 8.28
C VAL A 143 -2.46 16.50 7.82
N LEU A 144 -2.34 15.23 7.40
CA LEU A 144 -1.08 14.71 6.86
C LEU A 144 -0.67 15.43 5.57
N ALA A 145 -1.62 15.71 4.69
CA ALA A 145 -1.39 16.42 3.43
C ALA A 145 -0.94 17.86 3.69
N LEU A 146 -1.55 18.55 4.66
CA LEU A 146 -1.15 19.90 5.09
C LEU A 146 0.25 19.91 5.72
N LEU A 147 0.59 18.90 6.53
CA LEU A 147 1.94 18.76 7.09
C LEU A 147 2.99 18.50 6.01
N ILE A 148 2.68 17.64 5.02
CA ILE A 148 3.56 17.38 3.88
C ILE A 148 3.75 18.65 3.05
N PHE A 149 2.67 19.40 2.79
CA PHE A 149 2.73 20.68 2.07
C PHE A 149 3.59 21.71 2.81
N PHE A 150 3.46 21.81 4.13
CA PHE A 150 4.28 22.69 4.96
C PHE A 150 5.76 22.34 4.88
N VAL A 151 6.12 21.06 5.01
CA VAL A 151 7.51 20.60 4.92
C VAL A 151 8.09 20.82 3.52
N LEU A 152 7.33 20.56 2.46
CA LEU A 152 7.77 20.81 1.08
C LEU A 152 8.01 22.30 0.83
N THR A 153 7.13 23.16 1.34
CA THR A 153 7.28 24.62 1.21
C THR A 153 8.56 25.08 1.90
N GLN A 154 8.83 24.63 3.13
CA GLN A 154 10.08 24.94 3.86
C GLN A 154 11.34 24.43 3.15
N TYR A 155 11.26 23.27 2.48
CA TYR A 155 12.39 22.74 1.72
C TYR A 155 12.68 23.57 0.46
N ILE A 156 11.63 23.98 -0.26
CA ILE A 156 11.76 24.81 -1.47
C ILE A 156 12.32 26.19 -1.13
N THR A 157 11.88 26.82 -0.03
CA THR A 157 12.43 28.12 0.39
C THR A 157 13.92 28.03 0.71
N LEU A 158 14.36 26.98 1.41
CA LEU A 158 15.79 26.75 1.67
C LEU A 158 16.61 26.53 0.39
N LEU A 159 16.07 25.81 -0.60
CA LEU A 159 16.72 25.65 -1.90
C LEU A 159 16.86 26.97 -2.65
N LEU A 160 15.83 27.82 -2.63
CA LEU A 160 15.86 29.14 -3.28
C LEU A 160 16.86 30.08 -2.58
N ILE A 161 16.93 30.06 -1.25
CA ILE A 161 17.93 30.83 -0.50
C ILE A 161 19.35 30.35 -0.85
N GLY A 162 19.57 29.03 -0.92
CA GLY A 162 20.85 28.47 -1.35
C GLY A 162 21.24 28.87 -2.77
N LEU A 163 20.28 28.87 -3.71
CA LEU A 163 20.50 29.32 -5.08
C LEU A 163 20.84 30.81 -5.14
N LEU A 164 20.13 31.66 -4.38
CA LEU A 164 20.43 33.09 -4.27
C LEU A 164 21.84 33.31 -3.73
N PHE A 165 22.26 32.55 -2.72
CA PHE A 165 23.61 32.64 -2.16
C PHE A 165 24.68 32.25 -3.19
N ALA A 166 24.47 31.15 -3.93
CA ALA A 166 25.38 30.73 -4.99
C ALA A 166 25.48 31.74 -6.14
N LEU A 167 24.37 32.41 -6.48
CA LEU A 167 24.38 33.51 -7.45
C LEU A 167 25.09 34.75 -6.92
N LEU A 168 24.97 35.05 -5.63
CA LEU A 168 25.67 36.16 -4.98
C LEU A 168 27.19 35.93 -4.96
N GLU A 169 27.63 34.72 -4.61
CA GLU A 169 29.05 34.33 -4.67
C GLU A 169 29.60 34.43 -6.09
N ARG A 170 28.81 34.00 -7.09
CA ARG A 170 29.22 34.09 -8.50
C ARG A 170 29.34 35.54 -8.98
N SER A 171 28.52 36.44 -8.43
CA SER A 171 28.63 37.88 -8.68
C SER A 171 29.91 38.47 -8.08
N GLN A 172 30.29 38.06 -6.87
CA GLN A 172 31.54 38.51 -6.24
C GLN A 172 32.80 37.91 -6.90
N SER A 173 32.72 36.68 -7.42
CA SER A 173 33.83 36.02 -8.14
C SER A 173 34.06 36.56 -9.56
N GLY A 174 33.16 37.38 -10.11
CA GLY A 174 33.20 37.82 -11.51
C GLY A 174 34.17 38.96 -11.84
N ASN A 175 34.87 39.54 -10.86
CA ASN A 175 35.67 40.76 -11.08
C ASN A 175 37.16 40.49 -11.41
N GLU A 176 37.62 39.24 -11.41
CA GLU A 176 39.01 38.87 -11.73
C GLU A 176 39.04 37.77 -12.81
N GLY A 177 38.81 38.13 -14.08
CA GLY A 177 38.86 37.12 -15.14
C GLY A 177 38.62 37.58 -16.57
N GLY A 178 38.77 38.87 -16.87
CA GLY A 178 38.66 39.39 -18.24
C GLY A 178 39.93 39.18 -19.06
N ARG A 179 40.24 37.94 -19.45
CA ARG A 179 41.11 37.61 -20.61
C ARG A 179 41.24 36.09 -20.79
N TYR A 180 40.56 35.51 -21.79
CA TYR A 180 41.17 34.66 -22.82
C TYR A 180 40.14 34.27 -23.92
N ARG A 181 40.54 34.58 -25.15
CA ARG A 181 40.20 34.07 -26.50
C ARG A 181 39.14 32.94 -26.63
N GLN A 182 38.16 33.04 -27.52
CA GLN A 182 38.20 33.09 -29.01
C GLN A 182 38.34 31.70 -29.67
N SER A 183 37.61 31.54 -30.78
CA SER A 183 37.66 30.53 -31.85
C SER A 183 36.69 29.33 -31.73
N GLN A 184 35.60 29.29 -32.52
CA GLN A 184 35.47 28.76 -33.90
C GLN A 184 34.88 27.31 -33.86
N CYS A 185 33.95 26.82 -34.69
CA CYS A 185 33.53 27.09 -36.07
C CYS A 185 32.07 26.68 -36.35
N ASN A 186 31.52 27.29 -37.41
CA ASN A 186 30.34 26.92 -38.22
C ASN A 186 30.54 25.65 -39.08
N HIS A 187 29.45 25.02 -39.52
CA HIS A 187 29.15 24.32 -40.81
C HIS A 187 28.05 23.26 -40.57
N ASN A 188 27.09 22.91 -41.43
CA ASN A 188 26.64 23.36 -42.76
C ASN A 188 25.26 22.72 -43.08
N ASP A 189 24.50 23.42 -43.94
CA ASP A 189 23.68 23.01 -45.11
C ASP A 189 22.94 21.66 -45.27
N GLY A 190 21.77 21.77 -45.92
CA GLY A 190 21.04 20.70 -46.63
C GLY A 190 19.52 20.88 -46.51
N LYS A 191 18.80 21.67 -47.34
CA LYS A 191 18.44 21.58 -48.78
C LYS A 191 17.37 20.51 -49.10
N ASP A 192 16.50 20.89 -50.05
CA ASP A 192 15.52 20.13 -50.85
C ASP A 192 14.05 20.25 -50.36
N SER A 193 13.20 21.13 -50.92
CA SER A 193 12.74 21.33 -52.32
C SER A 193 11.89 20.18 -52.86
N TRP A 194 10.58 20.40 -52.99
CA TRP A 194 9.74 19.87 -54.08
C TRP A 194 8.51 20.76 -54.30
N ASP A 195 8.32 21.08 -55.58
CA ASP A 195 7.37 22.01 -56.18
C ASP A 195 5.91 21.52 -56.20
N GLU A 196 5.00 22.46 -55.98
CA GLU A 196 4.00 22.96 -56.93
C GLU A 196 3.63 22.10 -58.15
N ILE A 197 2.38 21.61 -58.25
CA ILE A 197 1.63 21.53 -59.52
C ILE A 197 0.15 21.92 -59.30
N ASN A 198 -0.21 22.95 -60.05
CA ASN A 198 -1.50 23.56 -60.36
C ASN A 198 -2.61 22.62 -60.87
N GLY A 199 -3.85 23.12 -60.89
CA GLY A 199 -4.74 22.82 -62.03
C GLY A 199 -6.24 22.95 -61.82
N ASN A 200 -6.76 24.17 -61.97
CA ASN A 200 -8.17 24.58 -62.11
C ASN A 200 -8.92 23.92 -63.30
N GLY A 201 -10.26 24.08 -63.33
CA GLY A 201 -11.04 24.17 -64.58
C GLY A 201 -12.37 23.38 -64.57
N VAL A 202 -13.51 23.91 -64.10
CA VAL A 202 -14.56 24.75 -64.76
C VAL A 202 -15.32 24.09 -65.95
N ALA A 203 -16.63 24.41 -66.01
CA ALA A 203 -17.64 24.30 -67.10
C ALA A 203 -18.53 23.03 -67.07
N GLU A 204 -19.83 23.06 -66.77
CA GLU A 204 -21.01 23.83 -67.25
C GLU A 204 -21.64 23.28 -68.56
N LEU A 205 -22.99 23.20 -68.53
CA LEU A 205 -23.97 23.11 -69.62
C LEU A 205 -24.26 21.76 -70.32
N GLY A 206 -25.46 21.22 -70.04
CA GLY A 206 -26.59 21.36 -70.97
C GLY A 206 -26.94 20.20 -71.92
N VAL A 207 -28.26 20.01 -72.03
CA VAL A 207 -29.05 19.51 -73.19
C VAL A 207 -29.39 18.00 -73.24
N THR A 208 -30.69 17.73 -73.08
CA THR A 208 -31.40 16.54 -73.60
C THR A 208 -31.68 16.68 -75.09
N PRO A 209 -31.79 15.60 -75.88
CA PRO A 209 -33.16 15.16 -76.24
C PRO A 209 -33.35 13.65 -76.48
N SER A 210 -34.62 13.24 -76.39
CA SER A 210 -35.16 11.94 -76.80
C SER A 210 -34.99 11.67 -78.30
N ARG A 211 -34.56 10.46 -78.71
CA ARG A 211 -35.27 9.62 -79.70
C ARG A 211 -34.65 8.22 -79.87
N THR A 212 -35.57 7.28 -80.05
CA THR A 212 -35.47 5.90 -80.54
C THR A 212 -34.42 5.63 -81.61
N THR A 213 -33.69 4.51 -81.53
CA THR A 213 -33.63 3.46 -82.56
C THR A 213 -32.88 2.21 -82.06
N LYS A 214 -33.29 1.09 -82.64
CA LYS A 214 -33.01 -0.32 -82.34
C LYS A 214 -31.83 -0.79 -83.21
N ALA A 215 -30.76 -1.34 -82.65
CA ALA A 215 -29.89 -2.34 -83.31
C ALA A 215 -28.66 -2.76 -82.48
N GLU A 216 -28.49 -4.08 -82.37
CA GLU A 216 -27.24 -4.88 -82.38
C GLU A 216 -26.45 -5.23 -81.09
N PRO A 217 -25.96 -6.49 -80.97
CA PRO A 217 -25.48 -7.09 -79.73
C PRO A 217 -23.94 -7.04 -79.56
N HIS A 218 -23.23 -6.16 -80.27
CA HIS A 218 -21.77 -5.99 -80.13
C HIS A 218 -21.34 -4.79 -79.26
N ALA A 219 -22.28 -3.93 -78.85
CA ALA A 219 -22.03 -2.84 -77.90
C ALA A 219 -22.14 -3.28 -76.43
N GLN A 220 -22.88 -4.36 -76.15
CA GLN A 220 -23.06 -4.91 -74.80
C GLN A 220 -21.76 -5.49 -74.23
N THR A 221 -20.95 -6.19 -75.02
CA THR A 221 -19.72 -6.86 -74.54
C THR A 221 -18.62 -5.88 -74.11
N LYS A 222 -18.46 -4.73 -74.80
CA LYS A 222 -17.51 -3.69 -74.40
C LYS A 222 -17.95 -2.92 -73.15
N ALA A 223 -19.25 -2.71 -72.97
CA ALA A 223 -19.80 -2.08 -71.78
C ALA A 223 -19.67 -2.98 -70.55
N GLU A 224 -19.92 -4.29 -70.71
CA GLU A 224 -19.77 -5.30 -69.68
C GLU A 224 -18.30 -5.49 -69.26
N ASP A 225 -17.35 -5.52 -70.21
CA ASP A 225 -15.93 -5.59 -69.89
C ASP A 225 -15.41 -4.35 -69.15
N LYS A 226 -15.93 -3.16 -69.50
CA LYS A 226 -15.60 -1.91 -68.81
C LYS A 226 -16.19 -1.89 -67.40
N ALA A 227 -17.41 -2.40 -67.21
CA ALA A 227 -18.03 -2.57 -65.90
C ALA A 227 -17.25 -3.58 -65.04
N ARG A 228 -16.81 -4.70 -65.61
CA ARG A 228 -16.01 -5.72 -64.91
C ARG A 228 -14.63 -5.21 -64.51
N LYS A 229 -13.97 -4.40 -65.35
CA LYS A 229 -12.69 -3.75 -65.01
C LYS A 229 -12.84 -2.72 -63.90
N LYS A 230 -13.93 -1.93 -63.91
CA LYS A 230 -14.25 -0.97 -62.84
C LYS A 230 -14.54 -1.69 -61.52
N ALA A 231 -15.37 -2.73 -61.53
CA ALA A 231 -15.68 -3.52 -60.34
C ALA A 231 -14.43 -4.14 -59.70
N LYS A 232 -13.50 -4.68 -60.51
CA LYS A 232 -12.22 -5.21 -60.02
C LYS A 232 -11.30 -4.12 -59.43
N ALA A 233 -11.34 -2.90 -59.96
CA ALA A 233 -10.58 -1.77 -59.42
C ALA A 233 -11.18 -1.29 -58.09
N ASP A 234 -12.51 -1.27 -57.98
CA ASP A 234 -13.24 -0.89 -56.77
C ASP A 234 -13.02 -1.92 -55.65
N GLU A 235 -13.05 -3.23 -55.96
CA GLU A 235 -12.74 -4.30 -55.00
C GLU A 235 -11.29 -4.20 -54.48
N LYS A 236 -10.33 -3.92 -55.37
CA LYS A 236 -8.92 -3.75 -54.99
C LYS A 236 -8.70 -2.51 -54.13
N SER A 237 -9.44 -1.41 -54.39
CA SER A 237 -9.36 -0.20 -53.58
C SER A 237 -10.00 -0.39 -52.19
N HIS A 238 -11.12 -1.12 -52.12
CA HIS A 238 -11.75 -1.50 -50.85
C HIS A 238 -10.85 -2.41 -50.00
N ALA A 239 -10.23 -3.43 -50.61
CA ALA A 239 -9.29 -4.31 -49.93
C ALA A 239 -8.08 -3.56 -49.36
N LEU A 240 -7.53 -2.59 -50.12
CA LEU A 240 -6.42 -1.75 -49.65
C LEU A 240 -6.84 -0.82 -48.49
N ALA A 241 -8.06 -0.28 -48.55
CA ALA A 241 -8.62 0.53 -47.46
C ALA A 241 -8.81 -0.29 -46.17
N GLU A 242 -9.30 -1.52 -46.30
CA GLU A 242 -9.49 -2.43 -45.17
C GLU A 242 -8.15 -2.86 -44.54
N GLU A 243 -7.12 -3.13 -45.35
CA GLU A 243 -5.78 -3.45 -44.86
C GLU A 243 -5.16 -2.27 -44.08
N LYS A 244 -5.31 -1.04 -44.60
CA LYS A 244 -4.88 0.19 -43.88
C LYS A 244 -5.64 0.36 -42.56
N ALA A 245 -6.94 0.07 -42.52
CA ALA A 245 -7.73 0.12 -41.29
C ALA A 245 -7.25 -0.93 -40.27
N ARG A 246 -7.00 -2.18 -40.71
CA ARG A 246 -6.47 -3.25 -39.86
C ARG A 246 -5.09 -2.90 -39.28
N LYS A 247 -4.20 -2.31 -40.09
CA LYS A 247 -2.89 -1.83 -39.64
C LYS A 247 -3.01 -0.74 -38.56
N LYS A 248 -3.92 0.23 -38.74
CA LYS A 248 -4.19 1.27 -37.73
C LYS A 248 -4.71 0.67 -36.42
N VAL A 249 -5.67 -0.26 -36.48
CA VAL A 249 -6.21 -0.94 -35.30
C VAL A 249 -5.11 -1.74 -34.57
N ARG A 250 -4.22 -2.42 -35.30
CA ARG A 250 -3.10 -3.16 -34.70
C ARG A 250 -2.10 -2.22 -34.01
N ALA A 251 -1.79 -1.07 -34.62
CA ALA A 251 -0.91 -0.06 -34.02
C ALA A 251 -1.49 0.51 -32.71
N LEU A 252 -2.78 0.84 -32.70
CA LEU A 252 -3.46 1.32 -31.48
C LEU A 252 -3.44 0.29 -30.35
N LYS A 253 -3.70 -1.00 -30.67
CA LYS A 253 -3.61 -2.09 -29.69
C LYS A 253 -2.20 -2.26 -29.13
N GLN A 254 -1.15 -2.10 -29.96
CA GLN A 254 0.23 -2.17 -29.51
C GLN A 254 0.60 -0.99 -28.60
N ASP A 255 0.16 0.22 -28.92
CA ASP A 255 0.40 1.40 -28.09
C ASP A 255 -0.30 1.31 -26.74
N GLU A 256 -1.53 0.80 -26.70
CA GLU A 256 -2.25 0.55 -25.45
C GLU A 256 -1.54 -0.50 -24.58
N ALA A 257 -1.10 -1.60 -25.19
CA ALA A 257 -0.31 -2.62 -24.50
C ALA A 257 1.01 -2.05 -23.95
N ARG A 258 1.70 -1.18 -24.71
CA ARG A 258 2.93 -0.52 -24.27
C ARG A 258 2.69 0.45 -23.12
N LYS A 259 1.60 1.22 -23.17
CA LYS A 259 1.20 2.12 -22.07
C LYS A 259 0.89 1.33 -20.79
N LYS A 260 0.15 0.23 -20.92
CA LYS A 260 -0.18 -0.66 -19.79
C LYS A 260 1.08 -1.28 -19.18
N ALA A 261 1.99 -1.80 -20.00
CA ALA A 261 3.25 -2.37 -19.55
C ALA A 261 4.15 -1.34 -18.85
N LYS A 262 4.20 -0.10 -19.35
CA LYS A 262 4.95 0.99 -18.71
C LYS A 262 4.36 1.35 -17.34
N ALA A 263 3.04 1.49 -17.25
CA ALA A 263 2.36 1.78 -16.00
C ALA A 263 2.57 0.68 -14.95
N GLU A 264 2.50 -0.59 -15.36
CA GLU A 264 2.75 -1.73 -14.49
C GLU A 264 4.20 -1.72 -13.96
N LYS A 265 5.19 -1.51 -14.83
CA LYS A 265 6.60 -1.42 -14.44
C LYS A 265 6.85 -0.29 -13.45
N GLU A 266 6.26 0.89 -13.66
CA GLU A 266 6.38 2.03 -12.73
C GLU A 266 5.70 1.72 -11.39
N SER A 267 4.53 1.08 -11.39
CA SER A 267 3.83 0.70 -10.16
C SER A 267 4.65 -0.30 -9.33
N ARG A 268 5.27 -1.29 -9.99
CA ARG A 268 6.13 -2.28 -9.34
C ARG A 268 7.39 -1.63 -8.76
N ALA A 269 8.03 -0.73 -9.51
CA ALA A 269 9.21 0.00 -9.02
C ALA A 269 8.88 0.85 -7.78
N ARG A 270 7.74 1.53 -7.75
CA ARG A 270 7.27 2.31 -6.59
C ARG A 270 6.98 1.41 -5.38
N ALA A 271 6.37 0.24 -5.60
CA ALA A 271 6.11 -0.72 -4.53
C ALA A 271 7.41 -1.27 -3.92
N GLU A 272 8.39 -1.60 -4.76
CA GLU A 272 9.70 -2.10 -4.32
C GLU A 272 10.49 -1.04 -3.56
N GLU A 273 10.46 0.22 -4.02
CA GLU A 273 11.11 1.34 -3.32
C GLU A 273 10.50 1.55 -1.91
N LYS A 274 9.16 1.52 -1.80
CA LYS A 274 8.46 1.62 -0.52
C LYS A 274 8.82 0.46 0.41
N ALA A 275 8.85 -0.77 -0.11
CA ALA A 275 9.27 -1.95 0.66
C ALA A 275 10.72 -1.80 1.18
N ARG A 276 11.63 -1.33 0.33
CA ARG A 276 13.04 -1.09 0.71
C ARG A 276 13.18 0.01 1.77
N LYS A 277 12.41 1.09 1.67
CA LYS A 277 12.37 2.17 2.68
C LYS A 277 11.85 1.65 4.02
N LYS A 278 10.76 0.87 4.02
CA LYS A 278 10.19 0.25 5.23
C LYS A 278 11.18 -0.71 5.88
N ALA A 279 11.80 -1.60 5.12
CA ALA A 279 12.80 -2.55 5.63
C ALA A 279 14.03 -1.85 6.24
N LYS A 280 14.52 -0.77 5.61
CA LYS A 280 15.62 0.05 6.16
C LYS A 280 15.22 0.73 7.47
N ALA A 281 14.01 1.28 7.57
CA ALA A 281 13.51 1.90 8.79
C ALA A 281 13.38 0.89 9.93
N GLU A 282 12.84 -0.29 9.65
CA GLU A 282 12.69 -1.35 10.64
C GLU A 282 14.05 -1.86 11.16
N LYS A 283 15.03 -2.06 10.26
CA LYS A 283 16.39 -2.45 10.66
C LYS A 283 17.04 -1.41 11.57
N LYS A 284 16.88 -0.12 11.28
CA LYS A 284 17.36 0.98 12.14
C LYS A 284 16.67 0.98 13.50
N ALA A 285 15.34 0.80 13.54
CA ALA A 285 14.58 0.75 14.79
C ALA A 285 15.01 -0.44 15.68
N ARG A 286 15.24 -1.62 15.09
CA ARG A 286 15.76 -2.79 15.81
C ARG A 286 17.16 -2.54 16.38
N ALA A 287 18.06 -1.96 15.59
CA ALA A 287 19.42 -1.64 16.04
C ALA A 287 19.44 -0.65 17.21
N LEU A 288 18.59 0.38 17.17
CA LEU A 288 18.46 1.34 18.28
C LEU A 288 17.95 0.67 19.57
N LYS A 289 16.90 -0.16 19.46
CA LYS A 289 16.37 -0.91 20.61
C LYS A 289 17.41 -1.88 21.20
N GLU A 290 18.20 -2.54 20.36
CA GLU A 290 19.26 -3.44 20.82
C GLU A 290 20.38 -2.69 21.55
N GLU A 291 20.78 -1.53 21.05
CA GLU A 291 21.82 -0.69 21.67
C GLU A 291 21.35 -0.12 23.03
N GLU A 292 20.09 0.32 23.11
CA GLU A 292 19.47 0.76 24.36
C GLU A 292 19.38 -0.37 25.39
N ALA A 293 18.97 -1.58 24.96
CA ALA A 293 18.92 -2.75 25.83
C ALA A 293 20.32 -3.12 26.36
N LYS A 294 21.36 -3.05 25.52
CA LYS A 294 22.76 -3.27 25.93
C LYS A 294 23.23 -2.24 26.95
N LYS A 295 22.90 -0.96 26.76
CA LYS A 295 23.21 0.12 27.72
C LYS A 295 22.52 -0.13 29.07
N LYS A 296 21.24 -0.47 29.06
CA LYS A 296 20.46 -0.77 30.27
C LYS A 296 21.05 -1.97 31.03
N ALA A 297 21.34 -3.07 30.33
CA ALA A 297 21.94 -4.25 30.93
C ALA A 297 23.33 -3.96 31.54
N LYS A 298 24.16 -3.14 30.87
CA LYS A 298 25.48 -2.73 31.39
C LYS A 298 25.35 -1.85 32.64
N ALA A 299 24.38 -0.94 32.66
CA ALA A 299 24.10 -0.09 33.82
C ALA A 299 23.61 -0.92 35.03
N GLU A 300 22.71 -1.88 34.79
CA GLU A 300 22.18 -2.77 35.83
C GLU A 300 23.28 -3.66 36.42
N LYS A 301 24.15 -4.24 35.57
CA LYS A 301 25.29 -5.04 36.03
C LYS A 301 26.26 -4.22 36.90
N LYS A 302 26.54 -2.97 36.52
CA LYS A 302 27.36 -2.05 37.33
C LYS A 302 26.69 -1.73 38.67
N ALA A 303 25.39 -1.45 38.67
CA ALA A 303 24.64 -1.16 39.89
C ALA A 303 24.64 -2.36 40.86
N ARG A 304 24.49 -3.59 40.34
CA ARG A 304 24.56 -4.82 41.15
C ARG A 304 25.95 -5.03 41.74
N ALA A 305 27.01 -4.83 40.96
CA ALA A 305 28.38 -4.96 41.45
C ALA A 305 28.71 -3.96 42.57
N LEU A 306 28.25 -2.70 42.46
CA LEU A 306 28.43 -1.70 43.51
C LEU A 306 27.71 -2.09 44.81
N LYS A 307 26.45 -2.53 44.70
CA LYS A 307 25.69 -3.00 45.87
C LYS A 307 26.35 -4.21 46.55
N GLU A 308 26.90 -5.14 45.77
CA GLU A 308 27.60 -6.31 46.28
C GLU A 308 28.91 -5.94 46.99
N GLU A 309 29.68 -4.99 46.43
CA GLU A 309 30.88 -4.47 47.06
C GLU A 309 30.58 -3.77 48.40
N GLU A 310 29.53 -2.95 48.44
CA GLU A 310 29.09 -2.25 49.65
C GLU A 310 28.65 -3.24 50.73
N ALA A 311 27.84 -4.24 50.37
CA ALA A 311 27.45 -5.33 51.27
C ALA A 311 28.67 -6.08 51.82
N ARG A 312 29.67 -6.35 50.97
CA ARG A 312 30.92 -7.01 51.39
C ARG A 312 31.75 -6.15 52.35
N LYS A 313 31.81 -4.83 52.15
CA LYS A 313 32.48 -3.90 53.07
C LYS A 313 31.76 -3.87 54.43
N LYS A 314 30.43 -3.77 54.43
CA LYS A 314 29.61 -3.78 55.65
C LYS A 314 29.79 -5.08 56.44
N ALA A 315 29.74 -6.23 55.77
CA ALA A 315 29.95 -7.53 56.40
C ALA A 315 31.35 -7.67 57.02
N LYS A 316 32.40 -7.19 56.33
CA LYS A 316 33.77 -7.18 56.86
C LYS A 316 33.90 -6.29 58.10
N ALA A 317 33.28 -5.11 58.09
CA ALA A 317 33.28 -4.19 59.22
C ALA A 317 32.56 -4.80 60.44
N GLU A 318 31.40 -5.44 60.23
CA GLU A 318 30.65 -6.10 61.30
C GLU A 318 31.45 -7.27 61.89
N LYS A 319 32.10 -8.10 61.05
CA LYS A 319 32.95 -9.20 61.52
C LYS A 319 34.11 -8.70 62.38
N LYS A 320 34.78 -7.61 61.97
CA LYS A 320 35.84 -6.97 62.77
C LYS A 320 35.31 -6.43 64.10
N ALA A 321 34.14 -5.79 64.11
CA ALA A 321 33.53 -5.27 65.33
C ALA A 321 33.17 -6.39 66.33
N ARG A 322 32.63 -7.52 65.85
CA ARG A 322 32.35 -8.69 66.71
C ARG A 322 33.63 -9.28 67.30
N ALA A 323 34.69 -9.44 66.50
CA ALA A 323 35.97 -9.97 66.98
C ALA A 323 36.61 -9.07 68.05
N LEU A 324 36.52 -7.74 67.90
CA LEU A 324 36.98 -6.78 68.91
C LEU A 324 36.21 -6.92 70.23
N LYS A 325 34.88 -6.98 70.17
CA LYS A 325 34.03 -7.17 71.36
C LYS A 325 34.33 -8.50 72.06
N GLU A 326 34.52 -9.58 71.31
CA GLU A 326 34.86 -10.89 71.88
C GLU A 326 36.26 -10.89 72.54
N ALA A 327 37.25 -10.25 71.90
CA ALA A 327 38.58 -10.11 72.47
C ALA A 327 38.57 -9.29 73.77
N GLU A 328 37.79 -8.22 73.83
CA GLU A 328 37.62 -7.41 75.05
C GLU A 328 36.94 -8.21 76.17
N ALA A 329 35.88 -8.95 75.86
CA ALA A 329 35.20 -9.84 76.81
C ALA A 329 36.16 -10.91 77.37
N ARG A 330 36.98 -11.53 76.51
CA ARG A 330 38.01 -12.49 76.95
C ARG A 330 39.07 -11.86 77.85
N LYS A 331 39.49 -10.62 77.60
CA LYS A 331 40.43 -9.89 78.47
C LYS A 331 39.82 -9.63 79.85
N LYS A 332 38.56 -9.18 79.89
CA LYS A 332 37.82 -8.95 81.15
C LYS A 332 37.67 -10.24 81.95
N ALA A 333 37.26 -11.34 81.32
CA ALA A 333 37.14 -12.65 81.98
C ALA A 333 38.47 -13.13 82.58
N LYS A 334 39.58 -13.02 81.84
CA LYS A 334 40.91 -13.38 82.34
C LYS A 334 41.39 -12.49 83.50
N ALA A 335 41.03 -11.20 83.51
CA ALA A 335 41.34 -10.31 84.62
C ALA A 335 40.56 -10.67 85.89
N GLU A 336 39.28 -11.01 85.73
CA GLU A 336 38.42 -11.46 86.83
C GLU A 336 38.85 -12.83 87.39
N GLU A 337 39.29 -13.75 86.53
CA GLU A 337 39.85 -15.03 86.97
C GLU A 337 41.14 -14.84 87.79
N LYS A 338 42.02 -13.94 87.34
CA LYS A 338 43.24 -13.57 88.08
C LYS A 338 42.94 -12.93 89.43
N SER A 339 41.95 -12.04 89.52
CA SER A 339 41.61 -11.39 90.81
C SER A 339 41.01 -12.39 91.80
N LYS A 340 40.20 -13.36 91.33
CA LYS A 340 39.68 -14.45 92.17
C LYS A 340 40.77 -15.38 92.67
N ALA A 341 41.81 -15.64 91.88
CA ALA A 341 42.95 -16.46 92.28
C ALA A 341 43.87 -15.79 93.32
N GLN A 342 43.86 -14.47 93.45
CA GLN A 342 44.64 -13.73 94.46
C GLN A 342 43.95 -13.60 95.83
N HIS A 343 42.65 -13.92 95.91
CA HIS A 343 41.85 -13.85 97.14
C HIS A 343 41.41 -15.22 97.69
N ARG A 344 41.91 -16.31 97.10
CA ARG A 344 41.87 -17.67 97.66
C ARG A 344 43.22 -17.99 98.27
#